data_AF-A0A1G8QLI7-F1
#
_entry.id   AF-A0A1G8QLI7-F1
#
_cell.length_a   1.000
_cell.length_b   1.000
_cell.length_c   1.000
_cell.angle_alpha   90.00
_cell.angle_beta   90.00
_cell.angle_gamma   90.00
#
_symmetry.space_group_name_H-M   'P 1'
#
loop_
_entity.id
_entity.type
_entity.pdbx_description
1 polymer ?
#
loop_
_entity_poly.entity_id
_entity_poly.type
_entity_poly.pdbx_seq_one_letter_code
_entity_poly.pdbx_strand_id
1 'polypeptide(L)'
;MKTDRRDAVMLAQLHRSCELTAVWVPDAAHEAVRDLVRARATAMRVLGKARQHLQGILLRHGRIYPGKKGWMVAYRRWLTTVRFQHPAQQIVFQDYVDAVADAEALVEKLTGRSPTCCRAAPWHPWAKPCKQCAGSPSSLR
;
A
#
# COMPACT_ATOMS: atom_id res chain seq x y z
N MET A 1 26.09 -8.89 -13.24
CA MET A 1 26.42 -8.08 -14.42
C MET A 1 26.00 -8.86 -15.66
N LYS A 2 25.33 -8.23 -16.64
CA LYS A 2 24.90 -8.91 -17.87
C LYS A 2 25.90 -8.57 -18.97
N THR A 3 26.66 -9.56 -19.43
CA THR A 3 27.85 -9.39 -20.28
C THR A 3 27.67 -10.12 -21.61
N ASP A 4 26.47 -10.00 -22.20
CA ASP A 4 26.14 -10.72 -23.43
C ASP A 4 26.59 -9.96 -24.67
N ARG A 5 27.46 -10.58 -25.48
CA ARG A 5 28.07 -9.97 -26.67
C ARG A 5 27.03 -9.57 -27.73
N ARG A 6 25.97 -10.37 -27.89
CA ARG A 6 24.90 -10.11 -28.86
C ARG A 6 24.08 -8.88 -28.49
N ASP A 7 23.72 -8.75 -27.21
CA ASP A 7 22.98 -7.59 -26.68
C ASP A 7 23.80 -6.31 -26.87
N ALA A 8 25.11 -6.35 -26.62
CA ALA A 8 26.01 -5.22 -26.80
C ALA A 8 26.10 -4.76 -28.28
N VAL A 9 26.19 -5.70 -29.23
CA VAL A 9 26.22 -5.39 -30.67
C VAL A 9 24.90 -4.76 -31.12
N MET A 10 23.77 -5.31 -30.65
CA MET A 10 22.43 -4.78 -30.97
C MET A 10 22.24 -3.36 -30.41
N LEU A 11 22.65 -3.11 -29.16
CA LEU A 11 22.61 -1.77 -28.57
C LEU A 11 23.49 -0.77 -29.31
N ALA A 12 24.68 -1.19 -29.77
CA ALA A 12 25.58 -0.33 -30.54
C ALA A 12 25.00 0.03 -31.92
N GLN A 13 24.30 -0.90 -32.57
CA GLN A 13 23.59 -0.65 -33.83
C GLN A 13 22.44 0.36 -33.63
N LEU A 14 21.59 0.14 -32.61
CA LEU A 14 20.49 1.06 -32.27
C LEU A 14 20.98 2.45 -31.86
N HIS A 15 22.12 2.52 -31.15
CA HIS A 15 22.74 3.79 -30.81
C HIS A 15 23.26 4.52 -32.04
N ARG A 16 23.89 3.79 -32.99
CA ARG A 16 24.39 4.38 -34.25
C ARG A 16 23.25 4.88 -35.15
N SER A 17 22.13 4.17 -35.21
CA SER A 17 20.96 4.62 -35.97
C SER A 17 20.13 5.69 -35.27
N CYS A 18 20.56 6.14 -34.08
CA CYS A 18 19.83 7.08 -33.22
C CYS A 18 18.41 6.60 -32.84
N GLU A 19 18.13 5.30 -32.97
CA GLU A 19 16.88 4.67 -32.58
C GLU A 19 16.83 4.36 -31.07
N LEU A 20 17.98 4.45 -30.39
CA LEU A 20 18.06 4.30 -28.94
C LEU A 20 17.46 5.52 -28.24
N THR A 21 16.24 5.37 -27.72
CA THR A 21 15.61 6.40 -26.90
C THR A 21 16.14 6.32 -25.46
N ALA A 22 16.64 7.44 -24.92
CA ALA A 22 17.06 7.50 -23.54
C ALA A 22 15.89 7.19 -22.60
N VAL A 23 16.06 6.18 -21.75
CA VAL A 23 15.09 5.84 -20.71
C VAL A 23 15.37 6.73 -19.51
N TRP A 24 14.33 7.36 -18.97
CA TRP A 24 14.43 8.11 -17.73
C TRP A 24 14.71 7.18 -16.55
N VAL A 25 15.79 7.45 -15.81
CA VAL A 25 16.18 6.72 -14.61
C VAL A 25 15.90 7.60 -13.38
N PRO A 26 15.13 7.12 -12.39
CA PRO A 26 14.89 7.85 -11.16
C PRO A 26 16.21 8.10 -10.41
N ASP A 27 16.38 9.31 -9.87
CA ASP A 27 17.48 9.58 -8.94
C ASP A 27 17.21 8.99 -7.54
N ALA A 28 18.19 9.12 -6.64
CA ALA A 28 18.10 8.60 -5.28
C ALA A 28 16.92 9.18 -4.49
N ALA A 29 16.54 10.44 -4.72
CA ALA A 29 15.40 11.06 -4.04
C ALA A 29 14.07 10.47 -4.54
N HIS A 30 13.96 10.19 -5.85
CA HIS A 30 12.79 9.52 -6.41
C HIS A 30 12.66 8.08 -5.88
N GLU A 31 13.75 7.31 -5.80
CA GLU A 31 13.70 5.96 -5.22
C GLU A 31 13.31 5.98 -3.73
N ALA A 32 13.82 6.94 -2.95
CA ALA A 32 13.44 7.08 -1.54
C ALA A 32 11.92 7.32 -1.35
N VAL A 33 11.29 8.09 -2.23
CA VAL A 33 9.82 8.26 -2.20
C VAL A 33 9.10 6.99 -2.63
N ARG A 34 9.62 6.27 -3.64
CA ARG A 34 9.05 4.97 -4.04
C ARG A 34 9.08 3.96 -2.91
N ASP A 35 10.10 3.99 -2.06
CA ASP A 35 10.17 3.16 -0.87
C ASP A 35 9.05 3.44 0.13
N LEU A 36 8.61 4.70 0.27
CA LEU A 36 7.42 5.01 1.07
C LEU A 36 6.15 4.39 0.48
N VAL A 37 6.00 4.43 -0.84
CA VAL A 37 4.86 3.80 -1.53
C VAL A 37 4.91 2.27 -1.38
N ARG A 38 6.08 1.66 -1.54
CA ARG A 38 6.32 0.22 -1.33
C ARG A 38 5.99 -0.17 0.12
N ALA A 39 6.45 0.61 1.10
CA ALA A 39 6.16 0.39 2.52
C ALA A 39 4.66 0.45 2.81
N ARG A 40 3.95 1.45 2.26
CA ARG A 40 2.48 1.55 2.38
C ARG A 40 1.78 0.33 1.78
N ALA A 41 2.20 -0.13 0.59
CA ALA A 41 1.64 -1.32 -0.03
C ALA A 41 1.87 -2.58 0.82
N THR A 42 3.04 -2.72 1.43
CA THR A 42 3.33 -3.82 2.37
C THR A 42 2.44 -3.74 3.61
N ALA A 43 2.28 -2.57 4.22
CA ALA A 43 1.40 -2.38 5.37
C ALA A 43 -0.07 -2.74 5.05
N MET A 44 -0.57 -2.38 3.85
CA MET A 44 -1.91 -2.78 3.41
C MET A 44 -2.06 -4.31 3.27
N ARG A 45 -1.02 -5.02 2.83
CA ARG A 45 -1.02 -6.49 2.78
C ARG A 45 -1.03 -7.10 4.18
N VAL A 46 -0.26 -6.54 5.11
CA VAL A 46 -0.25 -6.95 6.52
C VAL A 46 -1.62 -6.76 7.14
N LEU A 47 -2.25 -5.61 6.93
CA LEU A 47 -3.62 -5.34 7.36
C LEU A 47 -4.60 -6.39 6.79
N GLY A 48 -4.52 -6.70 5.50
CA GLY A 48 -5.33 -7.74 4.88
C GLY A 48 -5.19 -9.10 5.56
N LYS A 49 -3.95 -9.53 5.85
CA LYS A 49 -3.68 -10.79 6.55
C LYS A 49 -4.20 -10.77 8.00
N ALA A 50 -3.99 -9.69 8.74
CA ALA A 50 -4.50 -9.56 10.11
C ALA A 50 -6.03 -9.71 10.15
N ARG A 51 -6.74 -9.07 9.21
CA ARG A 51 -8.19 -9.21 9.07
C ARG A 51 -8.62 -10.64 8.73
N GLN A 52 -7.88 -11.33 7.86
CA GLN A 52 -8.13 -12.73 7.54
C GLN A 52 -7.95 -13.65 8.75
N HIS A 53 -6.92 -13.44 9.57
CA HIS A 53 -6.71 -14.22 10.79
C HIS A 53 -7.85 -14.02 11.80
N LEU A 54 -8.27 -12.77 12.01
CA LEU A 54 -9.43 -12.46 12.86
C LEU A 54 -10.71 -13.12 12.33
N GLN A 55 -10.97 -13.01 11.03
CA GLN A 55 -12.14 -13.67 10.42
C GLN A 55 -12.05 -15.20 10.54
N GLY A 56 -10.86 -15.77 10.42
CA GLY A 56 -10.64 -17.21 10.55
C GLY A 56 -11.03 -17.75 11.93
N ILE A 57 -10.61 -17.08 13.02
CA ILE A 57 -11.02 -17.52 14.37
C ILE A 57 -12.53 -17.36 14.58
N LEU A 58 -13.13 -16.27 14.10
CA LEU A 58 -14.56 -16.03 14.20
C LEU A 58 -15.37 -17.13 13.50
N LEU A 59 -14.98 -17.47 12.26
CA LEU A 59 -15.66 -18.49 11.47
C LEU A 59 -15.51 -19.90 12.07
N ARG A 60 -14.33 -20.27 12.58
CA ARG A 60 -14.09 -21.58 13.23
C ARG A 60 -14.99 -21.81 14.44
N HIS A 61 -15.44 -20.74 15.09
CA HIS A 61 -16.30 -20.80 16.28
C HIS A 61 -17.72 -20.31 16.02
N GLY A 62 -18.14 -20.21 14.75
CA GLY A 62 -19.52 -19.85 14.38
C GLY A 62 -19.94 -18.43 14.74
N ARG A 63 -18.98 -17.51 14.94
CA ARG A 63 -19.26 -16.10 15.24
C ARG A 63 -19.40 -15.31 13.94
N ILE A 64 -20.65 -15.16 13.48
CA ILE A 64 -20.96 -14.46 12.23
C ILE A 64 -21.50 -13.05 12.55
N TYR A 65 -20.97 -12.04 11.87
CA TYR A 65 -21.46 -10.68 11.99
C TYR A 65 -22.82 -10.52 11.29
N PRO A 66 -23.89 -10.07 11.98
CA PRO A 66 -25.23 -9.98 11.39
C PRO A 66 -25.45 -8.74 10.49
N GLY A 67 -24.51 -7.79 10.45
CA GLY A 67 -24.65 -6.56 9.68
C GLY A 67 -24.22 -6.68 8.21
N LYS A 68 -24.60 -5.68 7.40
CA LYS A 68 -24.37 -5.67 5.94
C LYS A 68 -22.93 -5.36 5.51
N LYS A 69 -22.20 -4.52 6.27
CA LYS A 69 -20.87 -4.04 5.87
C LYS A 69 -19.84 -4.35 6.95
N GLY A 70 -18.80 -5.08 6.57
CA GLY A 70 -17.65 -5.37 7.43
C GLY A 70 -16.80 -4.12 7.70
N TRP A 71 -16.03 -4.14 8.80
CA TRP A 71 -15.00 -3.14 9.12
C TRP A 71 -15.46 -1.69 9.33
N MET A 72 -16.76 -1.46 9.49
CA MET A 72 -17.31 -0.16 9.92
C MET A 72 -17.31 -0.02 11.45
N VAL A 73 -17.66 1.16 11.95
CA VAL A 73 -17.86 1.40 13.39
C VAL A 73 -18.78 0.34 14.03
N ALA A 74 -19.84 -0.05 13.34
CA ALA A 74 -20.75 -1.10 13.78
C ALA A 74 -20.07 -2.48 13.91
N TYR A 75 -19.13 -2.82 13.01
CA TYR A 75 -18.36 -4.06 13.09
C TYR A 75 -17.41 -4.04 14.31
N ARG A 76 -16.73 -2.92 14.57
CA ARG A 76 -15.87 -2.76 15.76
C ARG A 76 -16.66 -2.88 17.06
N ARG A 77 -17.84 -2.24 17.12
CA ARG A 77 -18.76 -2.39 18.26
C ARG A 77 -19.18 -3.85 18.43
N TRP A 78 -19.51 -4.55 17.36
CA TRP A 78 -19.84 -5.97 17.44
C TRP A 78 -18.68 -6.83 17.97
N LEU A 79 -17.43 -6.57 17.56
CA LEU A 79 -16.27 -7.30 18.08
C LEU A 79 -16.18 -7.24 19.61
N THR A 80 -16.53 -6.12 20.24
CA THR A 80 -16.53 -6.00 21.71
C THR A 80 -17.59 -6.86 22.41
N THR A 81 -18.60 -7.33 21.67
CA THR A 81 -19.66 -8.21 22.18
C THR A 81 -19.31 -9.69 22.03
N VAL A 82 -18.30 -10.03 21.21
CA VAL A 82 -17.88 -11.41 20.96
C VAL A 82 -17.18 -11.96 22.20
N ARG A 83 -17.70 -13.08 22.72
CA ARG A 83 -17.11 -13.82 23.83
C ARG A 83 -16.92 -15.28 23.47
N PHE A 84 -15.77 -15.83 23.86
CA PHE A 84 -15.46 -17.25 23.77
C PHE A 84 -15.62 -17.92 25.12
N GLN A 85 -16.00 -19.21 25.11
CA GLN A 85 -16.12 -19.98 26.35
C GLN A 85 -14.75 -20.27 26.96
N HIS A 86 -13.75 -20.57 26.12
CA HIS A 86 -12.41 -20.88 26.59
C HIS A 86 -11.54 -19.60 26.68
N PRO A 87 -10.89 -19.31 27.81
CA PRO A 87 -10.13 -18.08 27.99
C PRO A 87 -8.97 -17.94 26.99
N ALA A 88 -8.28 -19.04 26.66
CA ALA A 88 -7.22 -19.00 25.63
C ALA A 88 -7.71 -18.54 24.26
N GLN A 89 -8.95 -18.88 23.86
CA GLN A 89 -9.53 -18.41 22.61
C GLN A 89 -9.84 -16.91 22.67
N GLN A 90 -10.27 -16.42 23.84
CA GLN A 90 -10.52 -15.01 24.08
C GLN A 90 -9.23 -14.18 23.97
N ILE A 91 -8.10 -14.70 24.49
CA ILE A 91 -6.79 -14.06 24.40
C ILE A 91 -6.37 -13.94 22.93
N VAL A 92 -6.38 -15.05 22.19
CA VAL A 92 -6.00 -15.06 20.76
C VAL A 92 -6.91 -14.14 19.93
N PHE A 93 -8.21 -14.11 20.24
CA PHE A 93 -9.13 -13.19 19.61
C PHE A 93 -8.73 -11.73 19.85
N GLN A 94 -8.40 -11.37 21.09
CA GLN A 94 -7.97 -10.01 21.43
C GLN A 94 -6.65 -9.65 20.72
N ASP A 95 -5.68 -10.56 20.70
CA ASP A 95 -4.41 -10.36 19.97
C ASP A 95 -4.65 -10.07 18.48
N TYR A 96 -5.62 -10.76 17.85
CA TYR A 96 -5.98 -10.48 16.45
C TYR A 96 -6.72 -9.16 16.26
N VAL A 97 -7.53 -8.73 17.22
CA VAL A 97 -8.16 -7.40 17.19
C VAL A 97 -7.08 -6.31 17.26
N ASP A 98 -6.13 -6.47 18.18
CA ASP A 98 -5.03 -5.53 18.40
C ASP A 98 -4.10 -5.49 17.19
N ALA A 99 -3.74 -6.66 16.63
CA ALA A 99 -2.93 -6.75 15.40
C ALA A 99 -3.58 -6.03 14.21
N VAL A 100 -4.91 -6.03 14.10
CA VAL A 100 -5.61 -5.25 13.07
C VAL A 100 -5.52 -3.76 13.37
N ALA A 101 -5.74 -3.35 14.62
CA ALA A 101 -5.64 -1.94 15.01
C ALA A 101 -4.24 -1.37 14.73
N ASP A 102 -3.18 -2.11 15.09
CA ASP A 102 -1.80 -1.74 14.84
C ASP A 102 -1.49 -1.63 13.33
N ALA A 103 -1.98 -2.58 12.54
CA ALA A 103 -1.81 -2.56 11.09
C ALA A 103 -2.55 -1.37 10.45
N GLU A 104 -3.74 -1.02 10.93
CA GLU A 104 -4.48 0.17 10.50
C GLU A 104 -3.73 1.45 10.84
N ALA A 105 -3.23 1.57 12.08
CA ALA A 105 -2.43 2.72 12.52
C ALA A 105 -1.14 2.87 11.69
N LEU A 106 -0.50 1.76 11.31
CA LEU A 106 0.67 1.78 10.43
C LEU A 106 0.31 2.28 9.03
N VAL A 107 -0.80 1.80 8.45
CA VAL A 107 -1.27 2.25 7.14
C VAL A 107 -1.62 3.74 7.16
N GLU A 108 -2.29 4.21 8.21
CA GLU A 108 -2.64 5.62 8.39
C GLU A 108 -1.38 6.48 8.50
N LYS A 109 -0.43 6.09 9.37
CA LYS A 109 0.86 6.76 9.52
C LYS A 109 1.64 6.86 8.20
N LEU A 110 1.71 5.76 7.43
CA LEU A 110 2.40 5.75 6.14
C LEU A 110 1.64 6.54 5.07
N THR A 111 0.31 6.57 5.12
CA THR A 111 -0.52 7.37 4.23
C THR A 111 -0.34 8.86 4.50
N GLY A 112 -0.23 9.27 5.78
CA GLY A 112 0.06 10.66 6.15
C GLY A 112 1.48 11.12 5.80
N ARG A 113 2.46 10.20 5.81
CA ARG A 113 3.86 10.48 5.42
C ARG A 113 4.11 10.40 3.91
N SER A 114 3.28 9.66 3.17
CA SER A 114 3.40 9.59 1.73
C SER A 114 3.18 11.00 1.17
N PRO A 115 4.17 11.59 0.47
CA PRO A 115 4.02 12.94 -0.04
C PRO A 115 2.76 12.98 -0.90
N THR A 116 1.84 13.89 -0.57
CA THR A 116 0.71 14.20 -1.44
C THR A 116 1.31 14.51 -2.80
N CYS A 117 0.88 13.78 -3.84
CA CYS A 117 1.46 13.73 -5.18
C CYS A 117 1.77 15.12 -5.80
N CYS A 118 1.18 16.18 -5.24
CA CYS A 118 1.20 17.57 -5.66
C CYS A 118 2.44 18.39 -5.26
N ARG A 119 3.26 17.97 -4.27
CA ARG A 119 4.33 18.84 -3.71
C ARG A 119 5.74 18.61 -4.24
N ALA A 120 5.97 17.51 -4.93
CA ALA A 120 7.22 17.25 -5.64
C ALA A 120 6.89 17.12 -7.14
N ALA A 121 7.77 17.69 -7.95
CA ALA A 121 7.73 17.88 -9.40
C ALA A 121 7.18 16.67 -10.22
N PRO A 122 6.87 16.86 -11.52
CA PRO A 122 6.33 15.80 -12.35
C PRO A 122 7.27 14.59 -12.35
N TRP A 123 6.83 13.50 -11.72
CA TRP A 123 7.58 12.29 -11.43
C TRP A 123 8.14 11.60 -12.69
N HIS A 124 7.70 12.02 -13.87
CA HIS A 124 8.31 11.74 -15.17
C HIS A 124 8.06 12.93 -16.12
N PRO A 125 8.94 13.19 -17.11
CA PRO A 125 8.69 14.20 -18.16
C PRO A 125 7.42 13.95 -18.98
N TRP A 126 6.96 12.69 -19.03
CA TRP A 126 5.81 12.22 -19.78
C TRP A 126 4.66 11.73 -18.87
N ALA A 127 4.76 11.97 -17.55
CA ALA A 127 3.71 11.59 -16.61
C ALA A 127 2.47 12.44 -16.88
N LYS A 128 1.30 11.77 -17.01
CA LYS A 128 0.04 12.49 -17.05
C LYS A 128 -0.17 13.21 -15.72
N PRO A 129 -0.68 14.46 -15.71
CA PRO A 129 -1.06 15.15 -14.49
C PRO A 129 -1.97 14.27 -13.64
N CYS A 130 -1.74 14.28 -12.33
CA CYS A 130 -2.57 13.55 -11.38
C CYS A 130 -4.04 13.99 -11.53
N LYS A 131 -4.95 13.04 -11.82
CA LYS A 131 -6.39 13.33 -12.00
C LYS A 131 -7.02 13.97 -10.76
N GLN A 132 -6.51 13.65 -9.56
CA GLN A 132 -6.95 14.28 -8.31
C GLN A 132 -6.59 15.78 -8.21
N CYS A 133 -5.68 16.29 -9.04
CA CYS A 133 -5.23 17.68 -9.04
C CYS A 133 -5.87 18.53 -10.15
N ALA A 134 -6.62 17.92 -11.08
CA ALA A 134 -7.16 18.60 -12.28
C ALA A 134 -8.28 19.64 -11.99
N GLY A 135 -8.57 19.93 -10.71
CA GLY A 135 -9.63 20.84 -10.30
C GLY A 135 -9.27 21.85 -9.19
N SER A 136 -8.01 21.93 -8.75
CA SER A 136 -7.62 22.97 -7.77
C SER A 136 -7.08 24.21 -8.49
N PRO A 137 -7.74 25.38 -8.39
CA PRO A 137 -7.19 26.61 -8.93
C PRO A 137 -5.93 26.97 -8.12
N SER A 138 -4.81 27.11 -8.83
CA SER A 138 -3.56 27.58 -8.27
C SER A 138 -3.73 29.02 -7.78
N SER A 139 -3.89 29.23 -6.47
CA SER A 139 -3.66 30.55 -5.89
C SER A 139 -2.15 30.75 -5.75
N LEU A 140 -1.57 31.38 -6.76
CA LEU A 140 -0.25 32.02 -6.66
C LEU A 140 -0.29 33.05 -5.54
N ARG A 141 0.63 32.94 -4.58
CA ARG A 141 1.31 34.07 -3.96
C ARG A 141 2.67 33.64 -3.44
#